data_AF-F2NFS1-F1
#
_entry.id   AF-F2NFS1-F1
#
_cell.length_a   1.000
_cell.length_b   1.000
_cell.length_c   1.000
_cell.angle_alpha   90.00
_cell.angle_beta   90.00
_cell.angle_gamma   90.00
#
_symmetry.space_group_name_H-M   'P 1'
#
loop_
_entity.id
_entity.type
_entity.pdbx_description
1 polymer ?
#
loop_
_entity_poly.entity_id
_entity_poly.type
_entity_poly.pdbx_seq_one_letter_code
_entity_poly.pdbx_strand_id
1 'polypeptide(L)'
;MTPTGRKDAPQSAALASVLENFPQEGDKIRQLFQQSSSFQSLCEDYRDCLAARQYWRQASSEEATNLSRSYAKLLLELEQEVRQYLEQGEV
;
A
#
# COMPACT_ATOMS: atom_id res chain seq x y z
N MET A 1 32.22 5.62 -6.88
CA MET A 1 30.77 5.92 -6.92
C MET A 1 30.13 5.01 -7.95
N THR A 2 29.60 3.87 -7.48
CA THR A 2 28.63 2.94 -8.12
C THR A 2 28.46 1.76 -7.14
N PRO A 3 27.37 0.98 -7.16
CA PRO A 3 26.10 1.16 -7.85
C PRO A 3 24.90 1.31 -6.89
N THR A 4 23.87 2.00 -7.37
CA THR A 4 22.54 2.04 -6.76
C THR A 4 22.03 0.62 -6.54
N GLY A 5 21.92 0.23 -5.27
CA GLY A 5 21.45 -1.08 -4.86
C GLY A 5 20.03 -1.32 -5.39
N ARG A 6 19.92 -2.19 -6.37
CA ARG A 6 18.66 -2.79 -6.80
C ARG A 6 18.12 -3.60 -5.61
N LYS A 7 17.12 -3.06 -4.90
CA LYS A 7 16.35 -3.81 -3.90
C LYS A 7 15.35 -4.70 -4.65
N ASP A 8 15.81 -5.83 -5.15
CA ASP A 8 14.93 -6.89 -5.63
C ASP A 8 14.14 -7.48 -4.44
N ALA A 9 12.80 -7.44 -4.54
CA ALA A 9 11.84 -8.43 -4.00
C ALA A 9 11.03 -8.23 -2.68
N PRO A 10 10.71 -7.01 -2.20
CA PRO A 10 9.35 -6.80 -1.63
C PRO A 10 8.60 -5.58 -2.19
N GLN A 11 9.32 -4.69 -2.85
CA GLN A 11 8.83 -3.40 -3.34
C GLN A 11 7.85 -3.53 -4.52
N SER A 12 8.01 -4.55 -5.36
CA SER A 12 7.10 -4.84 -6.48
C SER A 12 5.72 -5.30 -6.00
N ALA A 13 5.65 -6.09 -4.93
CA ALA A 13 4.39 -6.58 -4.38
C ALA A 13 3.60 -5.46 -3.70
N ALA A 14 4.29 -4.60 -2.94
CA ALA A 14 3.68 -3.42 -2.31
C ALA A 14 3.08 -2.47 -3.36
N LEU A 15 3.86 -2.15 -4.40
CA LEU A 15 3.39 -1.35 -5.52
C LEU A 15 2.22 -2.00 -6.26
N ALA A 16 2.28 -3.32 -6.52
CA ALA A 16 1.21 -4.05 -7.20
C ALA A 16 -0.12 -3.95 -6.43
N SER A 17 -0.09 -4.14 -5.11
CA SER A 17 -1.30 -4.06 -4.27
C SER A 17 -1.99 -2.69 -4.36
N VAL A 18 -1.23 -1.59 -4.43
CA VAL A 18 -1.79 -0.26 -4.63
C VAL A 18 -2.30 -0.08 -6.06
N LEU A 19 -1.55 -0.52 -7.08
CA LEU A 19 -1.96 -0.42 -8.48
C LEU A 19 -3.26 -1.17 -8.80
N GLU A 20 -3.50 -2.30 -8.13
CA GLU A 20 -4.76 -3.06 -8.27
C GLU A 20 -5.98 -2.27 -7.77
N ASN A 21 -5.80 -1.40 -6.77
CA ASN A 21 -6.87 -0.59 -6.19
C ASN A 21 -6.98 0.81 -6.82
N PHE A 22 -5.92 1.26 -7.51
CA PHE A 22 -5.83 2.57 -8.18
C PHE A 22 -5.35 2.43 -9.64
N PRO A 23 -6.14 1.78 -10.51
CA PRO A 23 -5.71 1.49 -11.87
C PRO A 23 -5.61 2.73 -12.76
N GLN A 24 -6.33 3.82 -12.45
CA GLN A 24 -6.34 5.03 -13.28
C GLN A 24 -5.09 5.89 -13.09
N GLU A 25 -4.46 5.83 -11.92
CA GLU A 25 -3.32 6.66 -11.53
C GLU A 25 -1.98 5.92 -11.61
N GLY A 26 -1.94 4.79 -12.32
CA GLY A 26 -0.85 3.83 -12.24
C GLY A 26 0.54 4.39 -12.57
N ASP A 27 0.65 5.28 -13.57
CA ASP A 27 1.92 5.93 -13.90
C ASP A 27 2.40 6.88 -12.79
N LYS A 28 1.48 7.65 -12.18
CA LYS A 28 1.79 8.56 -11.08
C LYS A 28 2.22 7.81 -9.82
N ILE A 29 1.54 6.70 -9.51
CA ILE A 29 1.90 5.80 -8.41
C ILE A 29 3.30 5.22 -8.63
N ARG A 30 3.61 4.73 -9.84
CA ARG A 30 4.96 4.21 -10.17
C ARG A 30 6.04 5.28 -10.00
N GLN A 31 5.75 6.51 -10.44
CA GLN A 31 6.68 7.63 -10.30
C GLN A 31 6.90 7.99 -8.83
N LEU A 32 5.83 8.19 -8.05
CA LEU A 32 5.89 8.50 -6.62
C LEU A 32 6.64 7.42 -5.84
N PHE A 33 6.40 6.15 -6.18
CA PHE A 33 7.10 5.02 -5.58
C PHE A 33 8.60 5.05 -5.84
N GLN A 34 9.05 5.48 -7.02
CA GLN A 34 10.48 5.62 -7.31
C GLN A 34 11.12 6.85 -6.65
N GLN A 35 10.34 7.90 -6.43
CA GLN A 35 10.84 9.22 -5.99
C GLN A 35 10.72 9.46 -4.48
N SER A 36 9.79 8.80 -3.79
CA SER A 36 9.47 9.05 -2.39
C SER A 36 9.59 7.79 -1.56
N SER A 37 10.57 7.76 -0.64
CA SER A 37 10.71 6.68 0.34
C SER A 37 9.50 6.61 1.29
N SER A 38 8.89 7.75 1.60
CA SER A 38 7.68 7.79 2.43
C SER A 38 6.51 7.12 1.72
N PHE A 39 6.38 7.33 0.40
CA PHE A 39 5.37 6.64 -0.39
C PHE A 39 5.66 5.14 -0.55
N GLN A 40 6.94 4.74 -0.62
CA GLN A 40 7.29 3.31 -0.58
C GLN A 40 6.82 2.66 0.71
N SER A 41 7.10 3.27 1.86
CA SER A 41 6.62 2.79 3.17
C SER A 41 5.10 2.73 3.23
N LEU A 42 4.40 3.75 2.73
CA LEU A 42 2.93 3.74 2.64
C LEU A 42 2.40 2.55 1.82
N CYS A 43 3.04 2.22 0.70
CA CYS A 43 2.65 1.06 -0.11
C CYS A 43 2.93 -0.28 0.61
N GLU A 44 4.00 -0.35 1.41
CA GLU A 44 4.32 -1.52 2.24
C GLU A 44 3.27 -1.69 3.35
N ASP A 45 2.93 -0.62 4.05
CA ASP A 45 1.89 -0.60 5.09
C ASP A 45 0.53 -1.00 4.50
N TYR A 46 0.21 -0.50 3.30
CA TYR A 46 -1.02 -0.87 2.57
C TYR A 46 -1.10 -2.36 2.28
N ARG A 47 -0.02 -2.94 1.73
CA ARG A 47 0.07 -4.38 1.44
C ARG A 47 -0.08 -5.21 2.71
N ASP A 48 0.63 -4.85 3.78
CA ASP A 48 0.62 -5.62 5.03
C ASP A 48 -0.76 -5.56 5.70
N CYS A 49 -1.42 -4.40 5.63
CA CYS A 49 -2.79 -4.22 6.10
C CYS A 49 -3.81 -5.05 5.29
N LEU A 50 -3.66 -5.11 3.96
CA LEU A 50 -4.45 -5.97 3.08
C LEU A 50 -4.27 -7.45 3.44
N ALA A 51 -3.03 -7.90 3.59
CA ALA A 51 -2.71 -9.28 3.93
C ALA A 51 -3.27 -9.67 5.30
N ALA A 52 -3.10 -8.81 6.31
CA ALA A 52 -3.65 -9.02 7.64
C ALA A 52 -5.18 -9.12 7.61
N ARG A 53 -5.86 -8.20 6.91
CA ARG A 53 -7.32 -8.27 6.75
C ARG A 53 -7.77 -9.55 6.06
N GLN A 54 -7.08 -10.00 5.01
CA GLN A 54 -7.41 -11.23 4.32
C GLN A 54 -7.25 -12.45 5.23
N TYR A 55 -6.18 -12.50 6.01
CA TYR A 55 -5.94 -13.55 6.99
C TYR A 55 -7.07 -13.60 8.03
N TRP A 56 -7.40 -12.46 8.66
CA TRP A 56 -8.46 -12.41 9.67
C TRP A 56 -9.86 -12.68 9.10
N ARG A 57 -10.12 -12.32 7.84
CA ARG A 57 -11.40 -12.64 7.19
C ARG A 57 -11.62 -14.14 7.00
N GLN A 58 -10.54 -14.94 6.90
CA GLN A 58 -10.63 -16.39 6.76
C GLN A 58 -10.77 -17.11 8.09
N ALA A 59 -10.40 -16.47 9.20
CA ALA A 59 -10.55 -17.03 10.54
C ALA A 59 -12.01 -16.92 11.04
N SER A 60 -12.50 -17.95 11.72
CA SER A 60 -13.91 -18.09 12.12
C SER A 60 -14.23 -17.59 13.54
N SER A 61 -13.34 -16.81 14.16
CA SER A 61 -13.55 -16.29 15.52
C SER A 61 -14.20 -14.90 15.52
N GLU A 62 -14.88 -14.56 16.61
CA GLU A 62 -15.43 -13.22 16.83
C GLU A 62 -14.31 -12.15 16.83
N GLU A 63 -13.17 -12.48 17.45
CA GLU A 63 -11.98 -11.64 17.44
C GLU A 63 -11.48 -11.38 16.01
N ALA A 64 -11.44 -12.41 15.17
CA ALA A 64 -11.04 -12.26 13.77
C ALA A 64 -12.00 -11.35 12.98
N THR A 65 -13.30 -11.42 13.28
CA THR A 65 -14.29 -10.51 12.70
C THR A 65 -14.03 -9.06 13.12
N ASN A 66 -13.73 -8.82 14.39
CA ASN A 66 -13.43 -7.49 14.90
C ASN A 66 -12.13 -6.94 14.31
N LEU A 67 -11.06 -7.74 14.30
CA LEU A 67 -9.77 -7.37 13.70
C LEU A 67 -9.92 -7.09 12.20
N SER A 68 -10.64 -7.93 11.45
CA SER A 68 -10.90 -7.69 10.03
C SER A 68 -11.61 -6.35 9.77
N ARG A 69 -12.53 -5.93 10.65
CA ARG A 69 -13.17 -4.60 10.54
C ARG A 69 -12.19 -3.48 10.87
N SER A 70 -11.36 -3.65 11.89
CA SER A 70 -10.32 -2.68 12.25
C SER A 70 -9.33 -2.45 11.10
N TYR A 71 -8.82 -3.53 10.49
CA TYR A 71 -7.96 -3.42 9.30
C TYR A 71 -8.70 -2.85 8.09
N ALA A 72 -10.00 -3.11 7.93
CA ALA A 72 -10.78 -2.48 6.87
C ALA A 72 -10.87 -0.95 7.05
N LYS A 73 -11.01 -0.46 8.29
CA LYS A 73 -10.97 0.97 8.57
C LYS A 73 -9.59 1.57 8.30
N LEU A 74 -8.52 0.90 8.76
CA LEU A 74 -7.15 1.34 8.52
C LEU A 74 -6.81 1.39 7.02
N LEU A 75 -7.31 0.44 6.22
CA LEU A 75 -7.14 0.49 4.76
C LEU A 75 -7.78 1.73 4.15
N LEU A 76 -8.95 2.17 4.62
CA LEU A 76 -9.58 3.39 4.12
C LEU A 76 -8.72 4.63 4.44
N GLU A 77 -8.08 4.66 5.61
CA GLU A 77 -7.16 5.73 6.00
C GLU A 77 -5.93 5.73 5.08
N LEU A 78 -5.32 4.57 4.85
CA LEU A 78 -4.18 4.43 3.94
C LEU A 78 -4.54 4.78 2.48
N GLU A 79 -5.74 4.41 2.00
CA GLU A 79 -6.24 4.81 0.67
C GLU A 79 -6.40 6.31 0.55
N GLN A 80 -6.84 6.97 1.63
CA GLN A 80 -6.94 8.42 1.66
C GLN A 80 -5.55 9.07 1.61
N GLU A 81 -4.57 8.54 2.34
CA GLU A 81 -3.18 9.01 2.25
C GLU A 81 -2.61 8.82 0.84
N VAL A 82 -2.85 7.67 0.19
CA VAL A 82 -2.43 7.43 -1.20
C VAL A 82 -3.05 8.47 -2.14
N ARG A 83 -4.35 8.76 -2.00
CA ARG A 83 -5.02 9.82 -2.79
C ARG A 83 -4.40 11.18 -2.54
N GLN A 84 -4.09 11.53 -1.29
CA GLN A 84 -3.43 12.79 -0.96
C GLN A 84 -2.06 12.90 -1.64
N TYR A 85 -1.24 11.86 -1.64
CA TYR A 85 0.01 11.85 -2.41
C TYR A 85 -0.22 12.03 -3.92
N LEU A 86 -1.29 11.45 -4.45
CA LEU A 86 -1.66 11.59 -5.86
C LEU A 86 -2.21 12.98 -6.18
N GLU A 87 -2.87 13.65 -5.27
CA GLU A 87 -3.37 15.02 -5.46
C GLU A 87 -2.27 16.06 -5.26
N GLN A 88 -1.38 15.83 -4.30
CA GLN A 88 -0.27 16.72 -3.95
C GLN A 88 0.90 16.69 -4.94
N GLY A 89 0.82 15.91 -6.03
CA GLY A 89 1.89 15.81 -7.01
C GLY A 89 2.42 17.19 -7.39
N GLU A 90 3.58 17.56 -6.83
CA GLU A 90 4.21 18.85 -7.03
C GLU A 90 4.29 19.12 -8.53
N VAL A 91 3.67 20.24 -8.92
CA VAL A 91 3.78 20.86 -10.24
C VAL A 91 5.19 21.42 -10.41
#